data_AF-A0A674BP28-F1
#
_entry.id   AF-A0A674BP28-F1
#
_cell.length_a   1.000
_cell.length_b   1.000
_cell.length_c   1.000
_cell.angle_alpha   90.00
_cell.angle_beta   90.00
_cell.angle_gamma   90.00
#
_symmetry.space_group_name_H-M   'P 1'
#
loop_
_entity.id
_entity.type
_entity.pdbx_description
1 polymer ?
#
loop_
_entity_poly.entity_id
_entity_poly.type
_entity_poly.pdbx_seq_one_letter_code
_entity_poly.pdbx_strand_id
1 'polypeptide(L)'
;MKRISTLPTYDHNSYARGAKTLFEIWNKYKPRLPTNYYEEHMLQMADFLFGIKLYRLGLWQGYCRYLQQFSTVTIEDIRDVDHFRTSFFPKGFDTDQAKLTFRALQGCCLCAFQLERERGSQPTQKGVQRLLSILGFVRIMMQAVFPHEHLCTQSNNYIYFHGAEEFLLWACICLETSIPLMTARFLEWRATLYCAVCQCYYDRQANVQAEVFARRALGKVSELGKLEEMSGLPATTETQRAYKVATIKLATMVFKRSVYEPRREPKGLFRHKQKSNLKEIQSMPWPRTPTEQVLMELFEGNAAQFLAIVEALWDTSRRPLQTGMPEEPEIQEVSLELMSAGISILSG
;
A
#
# COMPACT_ATOMS: atom_id res chain seq x y z
N MET A 1 37.86 -4.71 -12.32
CA MET A 1 36.66 -5.32 -12.93
C MET A 1 36.51 -6.76 -12.45
N LYS A 2 35.54 -7.04 -11.57
CA LYS A 2 34.97 -8.39 -11.36
C LYS A 2 33.49 -8.22 -10.97
N ARG A 3 32.61 -8.17 -11.98
CA ARG A 3 31.24 -8.70 -11.86
C ARG A 3 31.38 -10.22 -12.07
N ILE A 4 30.73 -11.05 -11.26
CA ILE A 4 29.55 -11.84 -11.66
C ILE A 4 28.82 -12.22 -10.36
N SER A 5 27.56 -11.81 -10.33
CA SER A 5 26.49 -12.24 -9.44
C SER A 5 26.29 -13.75 -9.47
N THR A 6 26.49 -14.43 -8.34
CA THR A 6 25.97 -15.77 -8.09
C THR A 6 24.88 -15.66 -7.03
N LEU A 7 23.67 -15.31 -7.46
CA LEU A 7 22.48 -15.69 -6.72
C LEU A 7 22.47 -17.24 -6.67
N PRO A 8 22.34 -17.88 -5.49
CA PRO A 8 22.30 -19.32 -5.43
C PRO A 8 21.08 -19.80 -6.23
N THR A 9 21.35 -20.58 -7.27
CA THR A 9 20.33 -21.33 -8.02
C THR A 9 19.74 -22.37 -7.07
N TYR A 10 18.59 -22.06 -6.48
CA TYR A 10 17.88 -22.95 -5.56
C TYR A 10 17.38 -24.19 -6.32
N ASP A 11 18.03 -25.34 -6.11
CA ASP A 11 17.62 -26.61 -6.70
C ASP A 11 16.34 -27.14 -6.03
N HIS A 12 15.19 -26.77 -6.58
CA HIS A 12 13.85 -27.07 -6.04
C HIS A 12 13.62 -28.58 -5.80
N ASN A 13 14.31 -29.45 -6.54
CA ASN A 13 14.16 -30.90 -6.44
C ASN A 13 14.83 -31.47 -5.17
N SER A 14 15.97 -30.90 -4.76
CA SER A 14 16.67 -31.29 -3.54
C SER A 14 15.86 -30.91 -2.29
N TYR A 15 15.28 -29.71 -2.26
CA TYR A 15 14.40 -29.24 -1.20
C TYR A 15 13.09 -30.04 -1.13
N ALA A 16 12.53 -30.47 -2.26
CA ALA A 16 11.31 -31.27 -2.28
C ALA A 16 11.49 -32.64 -1.60
N ARG A 17 12.64 -33.32 -1.81
CA ARG A 17 12.94 -34.59 -1.11
C ARG A 17 13.19 -34.37 0.38
N GLY A 18 14.01 -33.38 0.74
CA GLY A 18 14.29 -33.05 2.14
C GLY A 18 13.04 -32.66 2.93
N ALA A 19 12.18 -31.82 2.32
CA ALA A 19 10.88 -31.46 2.90
C ALA A 19 9.99 -32.69 3.09
N LYS A 20 9.89 -33.57 2.08
CA LYS A 20 9.09 -34.80 2.17
C LYS A 20 9.55 -35.69 3.33
N THR A 21 10.85 -35.96 3.45
CA THR A 21 11.40 -36.74 4.56
C THR A 21 11.15 -36.09 5.91
N LEU A 22 11.32 -34.76 6.01
CA LEU A 22 11.06 -34.01 7.23
C LEU A 22 9.59 -34.10 7.64
N PHE A 23 8.65 -33.97 6.70
CA PHE A 23 7.22 -34.11 6.99
C PHE A 23 6.79 -35.55 7.29
N GLU A 24 7.44 -36.55 6.70
CA GLU A 24 7.23 -37.96 7.05
C GLU A 24 7.67 -38.25 8.49
N ILE A 25 8.82 -37.72 8.91
CA ILE A 25 9.28 -37.77 10.30
C ILE A 25 8.27 -37.04 11.20
N TRP A 26 7.89 -35.81 10.84
CA TRP A 26 6.94 -34.99 11.58
C TRP A 26 5.60 -35.72 11.80
N ASN A 27 5.10 -36.42 10.78
CA ASN A 27 3.89 -37.23 10.85
C ASN A 27 4.03 -38.44 11.77
N LYS A 28 5.18 -39.13 11.70
CA LYS A 28 5.47 -40.30 12.52
C LYS A 28 5.54 -39.96 14.01
N TYR A 29 6.07 -38.78 14.35
CA TYR A 29 6.22 -38.35 15.74
C TYR A 29 5.07 -37.49 16.27
N LYS A 30 4.13 -37.05 15.41
CA LYS A 30 2.92 -36.33 15.81
C LYS A 30 2.21 -36.90 17.05
N PRO A 31 1.88 -38.21 17.14
CA PRO A 31 1.15 -38.74 18.30
C PRO A 31 1.97 -38.76 19.60
N ARG A 32 3.28 -38.48 19.52
CA ARG A 32 4.20 -38.50 20.67
C ARG A 32 4.52 -37.10 21.19
N LEU A 33 4.07 -36.05 20.50
CA LEU A 33 4.36 -34.66 20.83
C LEU A 33 3.13 -33.98 21.44
N PRO A 34 3.32 -33.05 22.39
CA PRO A 34 2.23 -32.19 22.85
C PRO A 34 1.63 -31.40 21.68
N THR A 35 0.30 -31.34 21.59
CA THR A 35 -0.42 -30.74 20.46
C THR A 35 -0.01 -29.28 20.21
N ASN A 36 0.07 -28.46 21.27
CA ASN A 36 0.45 -27.05 21.14
C ASN A 36 1.88 -26.87 20.59
N TYR A 37 2.82 -27.69 21.06
CA TYR A 37 4.22 -27.66 20.60
C TYR A 37 4.32 -28.04 19.12
N TYR A 38 3.58 -29.09 18.72
CA TYR A 38 3.52 -29.55 17.34
C TYR A 38 2.91 -28.51 16.40
N GLU A 39 1.81 -27.89 16.82
CA GLU A 39 1.10 -26.84 16.09
C GLU A 39 1.97 -25.60 15.86
N GLU A 40 2.62 -25.11 16.91
CA GLU A 40 3.47 -23.92 16.82
C GLU A 40 4.66 -24.16 15.88
N HIS A 41 5.37 -25.28 16.04
CA HIS A 41 6.54 -25.57 15.21
C HIS A 41 6.16 -25.89 13.75
N MET A 42 4.97 -26.44 13.51
CA MET A 42 4.43 -26.58 12.14
C MET A 42 4.27 -25.22 11.47
N LEU A 43 3.70 -24.23 12.17
CA LEU A 43 3.54 -22.88 11.64
C LEU A 43 4.87 -22.15 11.48
N GLN A 44 5.83 -22.34 12.40
CA GLN A 44 7.19 -21.82 12.24
C GLN A 44 7.89 -22.40 10.99
N MET A 45 7.71 -23.70 10.71
CA MET A 45 8.20 -24.31 9.48
C MET A 45 7.51 -23.74 8.24
N ALA A 46 6.20 -23.47 8.31
CA ALA A 46 5.46 -22.82 7.23
C ALA A 46 5.99 -21.42 6.92
N ASP A 47 6.29 -20.64 7.96
CA ASP A 47 6.88 -19.30 7.85
C ASP A 47 8.29 -19.36 7.25
N PHE A 48 9.09 -20.35 7.64
CA PHE A 48 10.40 -20.58 7.04
C PHE A 48 10.29 -20.90 5.54
N LEU A 49 9.37 -21.80 5.17
CA LEU A 49 9.10 -22.16 3.78
C LEU A 49 8.62 -20.95 2.96
N PHE A 50 7.80 -20.09 3.55
CA PHE A 50 7.39 -18.83 2.94
C PHE A 50 8.60 -17.90 2.71
N GLY A 51 9.48 -17.76 3.71
CA GLY A 51 10.69 -16.94 3.60
C GLY A 51 11.65 -17.36 2.49
N ILE A 52 11.74 -18.67 2.21
CA ILE A 52 12.53 -19.22 1.09
C ILE A 52 11.74 -19.33 -0.23
N LYS A 53 10.56 -18.70 -0.31
CA LYS A 53 9.68 -18.65 -1.49
C LYS A 53 9.08 -19.99 -1.94
N LEU A 54 9.07 -21.00 -1.06
CA LEU A 54 8.40 -22.28 -1.33
C LEU A 54 6.92 -22.22 -0.92
N TYR A 55 6.17 -21.29 -1.50
CA TYR A 55 4.80 -20.95 -1.09
C TYR A 55 3.83 -22.14 -1.17
N ARG A 56 3.91 -22.95 -2.22
CA ARG A 56 3.05 -24.13 -2.40
C ARG A 56 3.26 -25.17 -1.28
N LEU A 57 4.50 -25.36 -0.86
CA LEU A 57 4.87 -26.28 0.21
C LEU A 57 4.44 -25.73 1.57
N GLY A 58 4.70 -24.45 1.85
CA GLY A 58 4.24 -23.78 3.08
C GLY A 58 2.71 -23.81 3.23
N LEU A 59 1.98 -23.60 2.13
CA LEU A 59 0.52 -23.71 2.08
C LEU A 59 0.06 -25.14 2.42
N TRP A 60 0.56 -26.15 1.70
CA TRP A 60 0.06 -27.51 1.81
C TRP A 60 0.47 -28.21 3.11
N GLN A 61 1.72 -28.04 3.54
CA GLN A 61 2.27 -28.77 4.70
C GLN A 61 2.18 -28.00 6.02
N GLY A 62 1.95 -26.70 5.95
CA GLY A 62 1.90 -25.82 7.12
C GLY A 62 0.50 -25.25 7.33
N TYR A 63 0.23 -24.13 6.67
CA TYR A 63 -0.94 -23.30 6.99
C TYR A 63 -2.29 -23.98 6.73
N CYS A 64 -2.52 -24.56 5.54
CA CYS A 64 -3.78 -25.28 5.29
C CYS A 64 -3.91 -26.54 6.15
N ARG A 65 -2.79 -27.20 6.43
CA ARG A 65 -2.77 -28.41 7.26
C ARG A 65 -3.15 -28.13 8.71
N TYR A 66 -2.75 -26.97 9.22
CA TYR A 66 -3.20 -26.48 10.52
C TYR A 66 -4.71 -26.23 10.51
N LEU A 67 -5.20 -25.49 9.50
CA LEU A 67 -6.60 -25.07 9.42
C LEU A 67 -7.59 -26.21 9.19
N GLN A 68 -7.17 -27.27 8.50
CA GLN A 68 -7.95 -28.50 8.29
C GLN A 68 -8.39 -29.19 9.59
N GLN A 69 -7.77 -28.85 10.73
CA GLN A 69 -8.19 -29.35 12.03
C GLN A 69 -9.51 -28.73 12.52
N PHE A 70 -9.88 -27.56 11.99
CA PHE A 70 -11.09 -26.83 12.37
C PHE A 70 -12.15 -26.86 11.27
N SER A 71 -11.74 -26.67 10.02
CA SER A 71 -12.66 -26.64 8.88
C SER A 71 -12.01 -27.16 7.60
N THR A 72 -12.79 -27.85 6.78
CA THR A 72 -12.43 -28.26 5.42
C THR A 72 -12.80 -27.22 4.36
N VAL A 73 -13.51 -26.17 4.76
CA VAL A 73 -13.98 -25.09 3.88
C VAL A 73 -12.77 -24.30 3.37
N THR A 74 -12.76 -24.01 2.07
CA THR A 74 -11.68 -23.20 1.50
C THR A 74 -11.89 -21.74 1.84
N ILE A 75 -10.78 -21.01 1.90
CA ILE A 75 -10.78 -19.56 2.18
C ILE A 75 -11.66 -18.78 1.19
N GLU A 76 -11.79 -19.28 -0.04
CA GLU A 76 -12.58 -18.66 -1.11
C GLU A 76 -14.10 -18.82 -0.90
N ASP A 77 -14.53 -19.79 -0.08
CA ASP A 77 -15.95 -20.11 0.14
C ASP A 77 -16.58 -19.35 1.31
N ILE A 78 -15.78 -18.59 2.07
CA ILE A 78 -16.24 -17.88 3.27
C ILE A 78 -16.80 -16.52 2.88
N ARG A 79 -18.08 -16.29 3.20
CA ARG A 79 -18.87 -15.15 2.71
C ARG A 79 -19.16 -14.08 3.75
N ASP A 80 -19.16 -14.43 5.04
CA ASP A 80 -19.50 -13.51 6.12
C ASP A 80 -18.70 -13.79 7.40
N VAL A 81 -18.79 -12.85 8.35
CA VAL A 81 -18.06 -12.85 9.62
C VAL A 81 -18.51 -13.98 10.53
N ASP A 82 -19.77 -14.38 10.49
CA ASP A 82 -20.31 -15.43 11.35
C ASP A 82 -19.89 -16.82 10.87
N HIS A 83 -19.88 -17.05 9.56
CA HIS A 83 -19.32 -18.23 8.91
C HIS A 83 -17.80 -18.33 9.18
N PHE A 84 -17.07 -17.21 9.14
CA PHE A 84 -15.66 -17.16 9.52
C PHE A 84 -15.44 -17.58 10.98
N ARG A 85 -16.22 -17.00 11.90
CA ARG A 85 -16.13 -17.29 13.35
C ARG A 85 -16.44 -18.75 13.66
N THR A 86 -17.54 -19.25 13.12
CA THR A 86 -17.96 -20.64 13.34
C THR A 86 -17.01 -21.65 12.73
N SER A 87 -16.40 -21.35 11.57
CA SER A 87 -15.46 -22.25 10.89
C SER A 87 -14.09 -22.35 11.57
N PHE A 88 -13.52 -21.24 12.03
CA PHE A 88 -12.12 -21.22 12.50
C PHE A 88 -11.96 -20.91 13.98
N PHE A 89 -12.96 -20.31 14.63
CA PHE A 89 -12.91 -19.92 16.04
C PHE A 89 -14.11 -20.48 16.83
N PRO A 90 -14.35 -21.82 16.83
CA PRO A 90 -15.50 -22.41 17.52
C PRO A 90 -15.47 -22.18 19.04
N LYS A 91 -14.29 -21.92 19.61
CA LYS A 91 -14.07 -21.62 21.04
C LYS A 91 -13.89 -20.12 21.33
N GLY A 92 -14.09 -19.25 20.34
CA GLY A 92 -13.89 -17.80 20.47
C GLY A 92 -12.43 -17.34 20.32
N PHE A 93 -12.23 -16.03 20.43
CA PHE A 93 -10.95 -15.33 20.16
C PHE A 93 -10.01 -15.23 21.36
N ASP A 94 -10.46 -15.55 22.57
CA ASP A 94 -9.69 -15.40 23.83
C ASP A 94 -8.83 -16.61 24.18
N THR A 95 -8.61 -17.52 23.22
CA THR A 95 -7.80 -18.72 23.40
C THR A 95 -6.39 -18.53 22.86
N ASP A 96 -5.39 -19.18 23.46
CA ASP A 96 -4.01 -19.17 22.93
C ASP A 96 -3.94 -19.75 21.50
N GLN A 97 -4.86 -20.65 21.17
CA GLN A 97 -5.01 -21.25 19.84
C GLN A 97 -5.52 -20.25 18.80
N ALA A 98 -6.25 -19.20 19.20
CA ALA A 98 -6.73 -18.17 18.29
C ALA A 98 -5.58 -17.42 17.60
N LYS A 99 -4.47 -17.20 18.31
CA LYS A 99 -3.25 -16.57 17.74
C LYS A 99 -2.64 -17.43 16.63
N LEU A 100 -2.50 -18.73 16.88
CA LEU A 100 -1.95 -19.68 15.90
C LEU A 100 -2.88 -19.83 14.68
N THR A 101 -4.18 -19.87 14.92
CA THR A 101 -5.21 -19.92 13.86
C THR A 101 -5.18 -18.67 12.99
N PHE A 102 -5.08 -17.49 13.61
CA PHE A 102 -4.95 -16.23 12.87
C PHE A 102 -3.66 -16.20 12.01
N ARG A 103 -2.51 -16.58 12.58
CA ARG A 103 -1.24 -16.70 11.85
C ARG A 103 -1.36 -17.65 10.65
N ALA A 104 -2.04 -18.79 10.82
CA ALA A 104 -2.25 -19.74 9.75
C ALA A 104 -3.14 -19.18 8.62
N LEU A 105 -4.23 -18.50 8.97
CA LEU A 105 -5.12 -17.86 8.00
C LEU A 105 -4.42 -16.76 7.20
N GLN A 106 -3.63 -15.93 7.87
CA GLN A 106 -2.81 -14.90 7.23
C GLN A 106 -1.76 -15.52 6.29
N GLY A 107 -1.03 -16.52 6.76
CA GLY A 107 -0.05 -17.27 5.98
C GLY A 107 -0.66 -17.92 4.73
N CYS A 108 -1.87 -18.47 4.83
CA CYS A 108 -2.61 -18.98 3.69
C CYS A 108 -2.91 -17.90 2.65
N CYS A 109 -3.42 -16.75 3.06
CA CYS A 109 -3.74 -15.64 2.16
C CYS A 109 -2.48 -15.15 1.44
N LEU A 110 -1.38 -15.00 2.17
CA LEU A 110 -0.09 -14.58 1.62
C LEU A 110 0.46 -15.58 0.61
N CYS A 111 0.50 -16.88 0.96
CA CYS A 111 0.94 -17.93 0.04
C CYS A 111 0.07 -17.98 -1.22
N ALA A 112 -1.25 -17.93 -1.07
CA ALA A 112 -2.18 -17.96 -2.20
C ALA A 112 -1.96 -16.76 -3.13
N PHE A 113 -1.77 -15.56 -2.56
CA PHE A 113 -1.43 -14.38 -3.33
C PHE A 113 -0.10 -14.52 -4.09
N GLN A 114 0.95 -14.95 -3.39
CA GLN A 114 2.28 -15.06 -4.00
C GLN A 114 2.28 -16.05 -5.16
N LEU A 115 1.54 -17.15 -5.04
CA LEU A 115 1.35 -18.12 -6.11
C LEU A 115 0.58 -17.55 -7.30
N GLU A 116 -0.38 -16.65 -7.11
CA GLU A 116 -1.03 -15.95 -8.24
C GLU A 116 -0.09 -14.93 -8.89
N ARG A 117 0.75 -14.27 -8.10
CA ARG A 117 1.76 -13.31 -8.61
C ARG A 117 2.85 -13.99 -9.46
N GLU A 118 3.24 -15.21 -9.12
CA GLU A 118 4.23 -15.98 -9.89
C GLU A 118 3.72 -16.47 -11.26
N ARG A 119 2.40 -16.43 -11.51
CA ARG A 119 1.80 -16.92 -12.77
C ARG A 119 1.93 -15.94 -13.93
N GLY A 120 2.39 -14.71 -13.71
CA GLY A 120 2.66 -13.73 -14.77
C GLY A 120 2.50 -12.28 -14.32
N SER A 121 3.03 -11.35 -15.12
CA SER A 121 2.96 -9.91 -14.88
C SER A 121 1.59 -9.28 -15.16
N GLN A 122 0.73 -9.96 -15.92
CA GLN A 122 -0.64 -9.55 -16.23
C GLN A 122 -1.60 -10.62 -15.68
N PRO A 123 -2.53 -10.27 -14.77
CA PRO A 123 -3.41 -11.25 -14.18
C PRO A 123 -4.45 -11.74 -15.21
N THR A 124 -4.56 -13.05 -15.38
CA THR A 124 -5.67 -13.66 -16.14
C THR A 124 -7.00 -13.34 -15.45
N GLN A 125 -8.12 -13.35 -16.19
CA GLN A 125 -9.44 -13.09 -15.60
C GLN A 125 -9.75 -13.99 -14.38
N LYS A 126 -9.33 -15.26 -14.45
CA LYS A 126 -9.42 -16.21 -13.34
C LYS A 126 -8.49 -15.85 -12.17
N GLY A 127 -7.28 -15.37 -12.47
CA GLY A 127 -6.35 -14.86 -11.46
C GLY A 127 -6.92 -13.64 -10.73
N VAL A 128 -7.52 -12.69 -11.46
CA VAL A 128 -8.19 -11.51 -10.86
C VAL A 128 -9.32 -11.93 -9.94
N GLN A 129 -10.20 -12.84 -10.37
CA GLN A 129 -11.28 -13.35 -9.51
C GLN A 129 -10.76 -14.01 -8.23
N ARG A 130 -9.67 -14.76 -8.34
CA ARG A 130 -9.05 -15.40 -7.19
C ARG A 130 -8.42 -14.39 -6.24
N LEU A 131 -7.75 -13.37 -6.77
CA LEU A 131 -7.21 -12.26 -5.97
C LEU A 131 -8.31 -11.51 -5.24
N LEU A 132 -9.44 -11.24 -5.91
CA LEU A 132 -10.62 -10.61 -5.29
C LEU A 132 -11.21 -11.50 -4.19
N SER A 133 -11.21 -12.82 -4.37
CA SER A 133 -11.69 -13.76 -3.34
C SER A 133 -10.78 -13.78 -2.11
N ILE A 134 -9.46 -13.80 -2.31
CA ILE A 134 -8.46 -13.69 -1.22
C ILE A 134 -8.64 -12.36 -0.48
N LEU A 135 -8.80 -11.27 -1.21
CA LEU A 135 -9.03 -9.95 -0.64
C LEU A 135 -10.33 -9.89 0.17
N GLY A 136 -11.43 -10.39 -0.40
CA GLY A 136 -12.73 -10.48 0.28
C GLY A 136 -12.63 -11.24 1.60
N PHE A 137 -11.88 -12.33 1.61
CA PHE A 137 -11.62 -13.07 2.82
C PHE A 137 -10.77 -12.30 3.84
N VAL A 138 -9.70 -11.61 3.40
CA VAL A 138 -8.88 -10.77 4.30
C VAL A 138 -9.75 -9.69 4.96
N ARG A 139 -10.69 -9.10 4.23
CA ARG A 139 -11.66 -8.15 4.81
C ARG A 139 -12.52 -8.80 5.89
N ILE A 140 -13.11 -9.97 5.62
CA ILE A 140 -13.95 -10.69 6.61
C ILE A 140 -13.13 -11.04 7.85
N MET A 141 -11.91 -11.58 7.64
CA MET A 141 -10.98 -11.92 8.71
C MET A 141 -10.68 -10.69 9.57
N MET A 142 -10.34 -9.56 8.97
CA MET A 142 -10.04 -8.35 9.71
C MET A 142 -11.27 -7.78 10.42
N GLN A 143 -12.45 -7.77 9.80
CA GLN A 143 -13.70 -7.35 10.45
C GLN A 143 -13.99 -8.18 11.72
N ALA A 144 -13.68 -9.47 11.70
CA ALA A 144 -13.87 -10.35 12.84
C ALA A 144 -12.87 -10.10 13.97
N VAL A 145 -11.61 -9.82 13.60
CA VAL A 145 -10.46 -9.78 14.52
C VAL A 145 -10.21 -8.38 15.09
N PHE A 146 -10.63 -7.32 14.39
CA PHE A 146 -10.42 -5.93 14.79
C PHE A 146 -10.80 -5.56 16.23
N PRO A 147 -11.90 -6.10 16.79
CA PRO A 147 -12.27 -5.81 18.18
C PRO A 147 -11.29 -6.41 19.22
N HIS A 148 -10.34 -7.25 18.82
CA HIS A 148 -9.48 -8.04 19.70
C HIS A 148 -8.00 -7.63 19.56
N GLU A 149 -7.55 -6.71 20.41
CA GLU A 149 -6.23 -6.07 20.33
C GLU A 149 -5.05 -7.06 20.33
N HIS A 150 -5.16 -8.19 21.04
CA HIS A 150 -4.10 -9.20 21.14
C HIS A 150 -3.84 -9.97 19.84
N LEU A 151 -4.77 -9.92 18.89
CA LEU A 151 -4.64 -10.56 17.57
C LEU A 151 -4.20 -9.56 16.49
N CYS A 152 -4.55 -8.27 16.63
CA CYS A 152 -4.18 -7.21 15.68
C CYS A 152 -2.68 -6.85 15.68
N THR A 153 -1.93 -7.19 16.73
CA THR A 153 -0.48 -6.88 16.80
C THR A 153 0.38 -7.69 15.80
N GLN A 154 -0.15 -8.79 15.22
CA GLN A 154 0.55 -9.60 14.20
C GLN A 154 0.05 -9.39 12.76
N SER A 155 -1.08 -8.70 12.56
CA SER A 155 -1.73 -8.50 11.26
C SER A 155 -1.14 -7.37 10.40
N ASN A 156 -0.17 -6.61 10.94
CA ASN A 156 0.21 -5.29 10.42
C ASN A 156 1.25 -5.26 9.29
N ASN A 157 1.65 -6.41 8.75
CA ASN A 157 2.51 -6.44 7.58
C ASN A 157 1.69 -6.96 6.39
N TYR A 158 1.79 -6.28 5.24
CA TYR A 158 1.36 -6.75 3.90
C TYR A 158 -0.09 -6.43 3.48
N ILE A 159 -0.39 -5.15 3.24
CA ILE A 159 -1.48 -4.75 2.34
C ILE A 159 -0.85 -4.02 1.13
N TYR A 160 -0.57 -4.77 0.07
CA TYR A 160 -0.29 -4.24 -1.26
C TYR A 160 -0.93 -5.16 -2.29
N PHE A 161 -2.08 -4.78 -2.82
CA PHE A 161 -2.77 -5.50 -3.88
C PHE A 161 -3.27 -4.51 -4.93
N HIS A 162 -3.13 -4.84 -6.22
CA HIS A 162 -3.70 -4.08 -7.33
C HIS A 162 -5.01 -4.75 -7.76
N GLY A 163 -6.05 -3.94 -7.96
CA GLY A 163 -7.47 -4.37 -7.92
C GLY A 163 -8.18 -4.01 -6.61
N ALA A 164 -7.51 -3.24 -5.75
CA ALA A 164 -7.79 -3.12 -4.33
C ALA A 164 -8.32 -1.75 -3.90
N GLU A 165 -9.02 -0.98 -4.73
CA GLU A 165 -9.49 0.35 -4.31
C GLU A 165 -10.44 0.25 -3.11
N GLU A 166 -11.43 -0.64 -3.16
CA GLU A 166 -12.32 -0.89 -2.03
C GLU A 166 -11.58 -1.41 -0.79
N PHE A 167 -10.52 -2.20 -0.99
CA PHE A 167 -9.71 -2.75 0.10
C PHE A 167 -8.74 -1.73 0.70
N LEU A 168 -8.15 -0.87 -0.13
CA LEU A 168 -7.29 0.24 0.29
C LEU A 168 -8.13 1.31 0.99
N LEU A 169 -9.33 1.62 0.47
CA LEU A 169 -10.30 2.50 1.12
C LEU A 169 -10.74 1.92 2.46
N TRP A 170 -11.07 0.63 2.50
CA TRP A 170 -11.41 -0.05 3.74
C TRP A 170 -10.24 -0.06 4.74
N ALA A 171 -9.00 -0.30 4.28
CA ALA A 171 -7.80 -0.23 5.12
C ALA A 171 -7.55 1.20 5.66
N CYS A 172 -7.79 2.22 4.82
CA CYS A 172 -7.75 3.63 5.23
C CYS A 172 -8.77 3.90 6.33
N ILE A 173 -10.02 3.46 6.15
CA ILE A 173 -11.08 3.61 7.15
C ILE A 173 -10.70 2.89 8.45
N CYS A 174 -10.19 1.66 8.39
CA CYS A 174 -9.74 0.94 9.57
C CYS A 174 -8.68 1.71 10.36
N LEU A 175 -7.66 2.27 9.70
CA LEU A 175 -6.63 3.06 10.39
C LEU A 175 -7.16 4.39 10.96
N GLU A 176 -8.31 4.87 10.49
CA GLU A 176 -8.95 6.09 10.97
C GLU A 176 -9.95 5.87 12.08
N THR A 177 -10.62 4.72 12.11
CA THR A 177 -11.71 4.45 13.06
C THR A 177 -11.27 3.61 14.26
N SER A 178 -10.13 2.92 14.15
CA SER A 178 -9.62 2.07 15.23
C SER A 178 -8.81 2.87 16.23
N ILE A 179 -9.27 2.91 17.48
CA ILE A 179 -8.58 3.60 18.58
C ILE A 179 -7.12 3.12 18.71
N PRO A 180 -6.79 1.81 18.65
CA PRO A 180 -5.40 1.34 18.75
C PRO A 180 -4.48 1.81 17.61
N LEU A 181 -5.05 2.08 16.43
CA LEU A 181 -4.30 2.46 15.23
C LEU A 181 -4.31 3.96 14.98
N MET A 182 -5.09 4.71 15.76
CA MET A 182 -5.24 6.17 15.69
C MET A 182 -4.13 6.89 16.45
N THR A 183 -2.88 6.58 16.12
CA THR A 183 -1.68 7.18 16.74
C THR A 183 -0.68 7.61 15.68
N ALA A 184 0.17 8.62 15.97
CA ALA A 184 1.20 9.07 15.01
C ALA A 184 2.19 7.98 14.60
N ARG A 185 2.36 6.92 15.40
CA ARG A 185 3.21 5.77 15.06
C ARG A 185 2.79 5.11 13.74
N PHE A 186 1.50 5.12 13.42
CA PHE A 186 0.98 4.54 12.18
C PHE A 186 0.79 5.57 11.07
N LEU A 187 1.21 6.82 11.28
CA LEU A 187 0.99 7.90 10.31
C LEU A 187 1.73 7.67 9.00
N GLU A 188 2.93 7.09 9.05
CA GLU A 188 3.68 6.72 7.84
C GLU A 188 2.92 5.70 6.98
N TRP A 189 2.30 4.71 7.63
CA TRP A 189 1.48 3.69 6.99
C TRP A 189 0.21 4.29 6.41
N ARG A 190 -0.47 5.15 7.18
CA ARG A 190 -1.65 5.90 6.73
C ARG A 190 -1.34 6.74 5.49
N ALA A 191 -0.27 7.53 5.53
CA ALA A 191 0.15 8.35 4.40
C ALA A 191 0.44 7.50 3.16
N THR A 192 1.09 6.34 3.34
CA THR A 192 1.39 5.43 2.23
C THR A 192 0.13 4.82 1.62
N LEU A 193 -0.82 4.39 2.44
CA LEU A 193 -2.11 3.86 1.99
C LEU A 193 -2.94 4.93 1.28
N TYR A 194 -2.98 6.15 1.82
CA TYR A 194 -3.65 7.27 1.18
C TYR A 194 -3.06 7.58 -0.19
N CYS A 195 -1.72 7.66 -0.29
CA CYS A 195 -1.05 7.83 -1.58
C CYS A 195 -1.36 6.70 -2.55
N ALA A 196 -1.39 5.45 -2.08
CA ALA A 196 -1.75 4.30 -2.92
C ALA A 196 -3.18 4.40 -3.49
N VAL A 197 -4.15 4.85 -2.68
CA VAL A 197 -5.52 5.13 -3.15
C VAL A 197 -5.52 6.24 -4.21
N CYS A 198 -4.82 7.35 -3.95
CA CYS A 198 -4.70 8.44 -4.93
C CYS A 198 -4.12 7.97 -6.26
N GLN A 199 -3.02 7.19 -6.22
CA GLN A 199 -2.40 6.64 -7.43
C GLN A 199 -3.36 5.71 -8.18
N CYS A 200 -4.14 4.88 -7.48
CA CYS A 200 -5.16 4.04 -8.13
C CYS A 200 -6.21 4.88 -8.87
N TYR A 201 -6.63 6.02 -8.31
CA TYR A 201 -7.53 6.94 -8.99
C TYR A 201 -6.87 7.61 -10.20
N TYR A 202 -5.61 8.05 -10.06
CA TYR A 202 -4.85 8.66 -11.17
C TYR A 202 -4.63 7.68 -12.33
N ASP A 203 -4.25 6.43 -12.05
CA ASP A 203 -4.07 5.38 -13.04
C ASP A 203 -5.36 5.06 -13.81
N ARG A 204 -6.52 5.28 -13.19
CA ARG A 204 -7.86 5.12 -13.79
C ARG A 204 -8.40 6.39 -14.45
N GLN A 205 -7.60 7.45 -14.54
CA GLN A 205 -8.00 8.77 -15.05
C GLN A 205 -9.13 9.44 -14.22
N ALA A 206 -9.39 8.97 -13.00
CA ALA A 206 -10.35 9.53 -12.05
C ALA A 206 -9.71 10.68 -11.24
N ASN A 207 -9.19 11.68 -11.95
CA ASN A 207 -8.33 12.72 -11.37
C ASN A 207 -9.06 13.53 -10.27
N VAL A 208 -10.35 13.83 -10.45
CA VAL A 208 -11.16 14.59 -9.49
C VAL A 208 -11.27 13.84 -8.17
N GLN A 209 -11.57 12.54 -8.24
CA GLN A 209 -11.71 11.66 -7.08
C GLN A 209 -10.39 11.54 -6.33
N ALA A 210 -9.27 11.45 -7.05
CA ALA A 210 -7.94 11.43 -6.44
C ALA A 210 -7.68 12.68 -5.59
N GLU A 211 -7.96 13.86 -6.11
CA GLU A 211 -7.74 15.13 -5.42
C GLU A 211 -8.69 15.31 -4.22
N VAL A 212 -9.97 14.99 -4.40
CA VAL A 212 -10.96 15.04 -3.31
C VAL A 212 -10.54 14.11 -2.17
N PHE A 213 -10.10 12.89 -2.51
CA PHE A 213 -9.61 11.94 -1.52
C PHE A 213 -8.32 12.43 -0.83
N ALA A 214 -7.36 12.99 -1.58
CA ALA A 214 -6.12 13.53 -1.03
C ALA A 214 -6.38 14.69 -0.05
N ARG A 215 -7.28 15.63 -0.38
CA ARG A 215 -7.69 16.71 0.53
C ARG A 215 -8.36 16.17 1.79
N ARG A 216 -9.23 15.17 1.65
CA ARG A 216 -9.88 14.50 2.79
C ARG A 216 -8.84 13.81 3.68
N ALA A 217 -7.83 13.15 3.10
CA ALA A 217 -6.73 12.53 3.82
C ALA A 217 -5.89 13.56 4.59
N LEU A 218 -5.58 14.73 3.98
CA LEU A 218 -4.93 15.85 4.67
C LEU A 218 -5.73 16.32 5.89
N GLY A 219 -7.06 16.45 5.73
CA GLY A 219 -7.96 16.76 6.84
C GLY A 219 -7.83 15.74 7.98
N LYS A 220 -7.78 14.44 7.67
CA LYS A 220 -7.59 13.36 8.66
C LYS A 220 -6.23 13.36 9.34
N VAL A 221 -5.17 13.80 8.66
CA VAL A 221 -3.85 13.99 9.28
C VAL A 221 -3.87 15.19 10.23
N SER A 222 -4.51 16.30 9.83
CA SER A 222 -4.67 17.48 10.70
C SER A 222 -5.52 17.20 11.94
N GLU A 223 -6.62 16.46 11.80
CA GLU A 223 -7.44 16.00 12.93
C GLU A 223 -6.63 15.17 13.92
N LEU A 224 -5.80 14.22 13.43
CA LEU A 224 -4.92 13.41 14.28
C LEU A 224 -3.90 14.28 15.03
N GLY A 225 -3.31 15.28 14.35
CA GLY A 225 -2.39 16.22 14.99
C GLY A 225 -3.04 16.97 16.15
N LYS A 226 -4.27 17.46 15.96
CA LYS A 226 -5.05 18.13 17.03
C LYS A 226 -5.34 17.19 18.20
N LEU A 227 -5.67 15.92 17.92
CA LEU A 227 -5.90 14.91 18.97
C LEU A 227 -4.63 14.68 19.81
N GLU A 228 -3.46 14.66 19.17
CA GLU A 228 -2.20 14.52 19.90
C GLU A 228 -1.81 15.77 20.68
N GLU A 229 -2.06 16.97 20.16
CA GLU A 229 -1.86 18.22 20.91
C GLU A 229 -2.71 18.25 22.19
N MET A 230 -3.95 17.76 22.13
CA MET A 230 -4.84 17.65 23.30
C MET A 230 -4.36 16.63 24.33
N SER A 231 -3.48 15.68 23.97
CA SER A 231 -2.94 14.68 24.89
C SER A 231 -1.91 15.25 25.88
N GLY A 232 -1.46 16.50 25.67
CA GLY A 232 -0.55 17.23 26.57
C GLY A 232 0.89 16.71 26.59
N LEU A 233 1.21 15.67 25.82
CA LEU A 233 2.56 15.15 25.67
C LEU A 233 3.33 15.99 24.63
N PRO A 234 4.58 16.41 24.92
CA PRO A 234 5.38 17.12 23.94
C PRO A 234 5.67 16.21 22.75
N ALA A 235 5.38 16.69 21.54
CA ALA A 235 5.63 15.95 20.31
C ALA A 235 7.13 15.63 20.18
N THR A 236 7.45 14.35 20.01
CA THR A 236 8.81 13.92 19.73
C THR A 236 9.28 14.43 18.36
N THR A 237 10.59 14.57 18.17
CA THR A 237 11.14 14.96 16.86
C THR A 237 10.76 13.97 15.74
N GLU A 238 10.60 12.69 16.08
CA GLU A 238 10.16 11.64 15.16
C GLU A 238 8.70 11.81 14.74
N THR A 239 7.80 12.14 15.68
CA THR A 239 6.38 12.36 15.38
C THR A 239 6.20 13.62 14.52
N GLN A 240 6.85 14.73 14.88
CA GLN A 240 6.87 15.94 14.05
C GLN A 240 7.36 15.67 12.62
N ARG A 241 8.42 14.86 12.47
CA ARG A 241 8.91 14.44 11.16
C ARG A 241 7.88 13.60 10.41
N ALA A 242 7.21 12.66 11.08
CA ALA A 242 6.18 11.82 10.47
C ALA A 242 5.01 12.67 9.94
N TYR A 243 4.54 13.67 10.70
CA TYR A 243 3.52 14.62 10.22
C TYR A 243 4.00 15.42 9.03
N LYS A 244 5.22 15.98 9.08
CA LYS A 244 5.75 16.75 7.95
C LYS A 244 5.83 15.90 6.68
N VAL A 245 6.36 14.68 6.78
CA VAL A 245 6.46 13.75 5.64
C VAL A 245 5.08 13.35 5.12
N ALA A 246 4.12 13.04 5.99
CA ALA A 246 2.77 12.68 5.60
C ALA A 246 2.05 13.82 4.89
N THR A 247 2.14 15.04 5.42
CA THR A 247 1.57 16.25 4.80
C THR A 247 2.17 16.51 3.42
N ILE A 248 3.50 16.43 3.28
CA ILE A 248 4.16 16.61 1.98
C ILE A 248 3.66 15.56 0.98
N LYS A 249 3.66 14.27 1.34
CA LYS A 249 3.21 13.18 0.45
C LYS A 249 1.77 13.40 -0.05
N LEU A 250 0.87 13.81 0.83
CA LEU A 250 -0.54 14.04 0.47
C LEU A 250 -0.75 15.34 -0.31
N ALA A 251 -0.05 16.41 0.06
CA ALA A 251 -0.06 17.67 -0.69
C ALA A 251 0.47 17.46 -2.12
N THR A 252 1.48 16.60 -2.31
CA THR A 252 1.97 16.20 -3.63
C THR A 252 0.88 15.51 -4.46
N MET A 253 0.04 14.68 -3.85
CA MET A 253 -1.11 14.10 -4.55
C MET A 253 -2.14 15.17 -4.95
N VAL A 254 -2.44 16.15 -4.08
CA VAL A 254 -3.35 17.27 -4.44
C VAL A 254 -2.77 18.10 -5.58
N PHE A 255 -1.49 18.47 -5.48
CA PHE A 255 -0.77 19.29 -6.45
C PHE A 255 -0.80 18.71 -7.87
N LYS A 256 -0.69 17.38 -7.97
CA LYS A 256 -0.67 16.64 -9.24
C LYS A 256 -1.82 17.02 -10.18
N ARG A 257 -3.02 17.31 -9.65
CA ARG A 257 -4.17 17.78 -10.43
C ARG A 257 -4.33 19.30 -10.36
N SER A 258 -4.22 19.89 -9.17
CA SER A 258 -4.56 21.30 -8.96
C SER A 258 -3.69 22.27 -9.76
N VAL A 259 -2.49 21.86 -10.17
CA VAL A 259 -1.60 22.70 -11.00
C VAL A 259 -2.11 22.86 -12.44
N TYR A 260 -2.87 21.89 -12.94
CA TYR A 260 -3.42 21.91 -14.31
C TYR A 260 -4.84 22.46 -14.40
N GLU A 261 -5.61 22.41 -13.31
CA GLU A 261 -7.03 22.78 -13.28
C GLU A 261 -7.34 24.25 -13.62
N PRO A 262 -6.60 25.26 -13.10
CA PRO A 262 -6.87 26.68 -13.40
C PRO A 262 -6.76 27.04 -14.88
N ARG A 263 -6.14 26.18 -15.70
CA ARG A 263 -5.98 26.39 -17.15
C ARG A 263 -6.91 25.57 -18.02
N ARG A 264 -7.64 24.61 -17.44
CA ARG A 264 -8.64 23.77 -18.13
C ARG A 264 -10.04 24.40 -18.17
N GLU A 265 -10.34 25.39 -17.32
CA GLU A 265 -11.59 26.13 -17.45
C GLU A 265 -11.58 27.00 -18.72
N PRO A 266 -12.68 27.00 -19.52
CA PRO A 266 -12.73 27.75 -20.76
C PRO A 266 -12.59 29.24 -20.45
N LYS A 267 -11.46 29.81 -20.85
CA LYS A 267 -11.21 31.25 -20.77
C LYS A 267 -12.33 31.96 -21.55
N GLY A 268 -13.14 32.76 -20.84
CA GLY A 268 -14.11 33.65 -21.47
C GLY A 268 -13.48 34.47 -22.59
N LEU A 269 -14.26 34.76 -23.62
CA LEU A 269 -13.94 35.23 -24.99
C LEU A 269 -12.85 36.31 -25.20
N PHE A 270 -12.24 36.91 -24.19
CA PHE A 270 -11.24 37.96 -24.36
C PHE A 270 -10.14 37.90 -23.30
N ARG A 271 -9.10 37.10 -23.56
CA ARG A 271 -7.76 37.38 -23.01
C ARG A 271 -6.71 37.13 -24.09
N HIS A 272 -6.06 38.21 -24.52
CA HIS A 272 -4.96 38.16 -25.50
C HIS A 272 -3.89 37.20 -24.96
N LYS A 273 -3.57 36.13 -25.71
CA LYS A 273 -2.48 35.20 -25.37
C LYS A 273 -1.14 35.93 -25.51
N GLN A 274 -0.71 36.60 -24.45
CA GLN A 274 0.69 37.00 -24.35
C GLN A 274 1.48 35.73 -24.05
N LYS A 275 2.07 35.12 -25.10
CA LYS A 275 3.10 34.09 -24.93
C LYS A 275 4.19 34.70 -24.07
N SER A 276 4.21 34.40 -22.77
CA SER A 276 5.25 34.88 -21.88
C SER A 276 6.54 34.17 -22.29
N ASN A 277 7.50 34.91 -22.85
CA ASN A 277 8.82 34.39 -23.17
C ASN A 277 9.46 33.88 -21.88
N LEU A 278 9.54 32.56 -21.69
CA LEU A 278 10.18 31.95 -20.49
C LEU A 278 11.60 32.48 -20.25
N LYS A 279 12.29 32.94 -21.30
CA LYS A 279 13.60 33.60 -21.23
C LYS A 279 13.58 34.98 -20.56
N GLU A 280 12.52 35.77 -20.73
CA GLU A 280 12.40 37.10 -20.10
C GLU A 280 12.04 36.98 -18.61
N ILE A 281 11.29 35.94 -18.25
CA ILE A 281 10.79 35.67 -16.90
C ILE A 281 11.93 35.26 -15.94
N GLN A 282 13.03 34.70 -16.45
CA GLN A 282 14.18 34.28 -15.63
C GLN A 282 14.84 35.42 -14.84
N SER A 283 14.64 36.68 -15.26
CA SER A 283 15.16 37.87 -14.55
C SER A 283 14.30 38.34 -13.38
N MET A 284 13.08 37.81 -13.22
CA MET A 284 12.17 38.18 -12.13
C MET A 284 12.43 37.39 -10.85
N PRO A 285 12.17 37.97 -9.66
CA PRO A 285 12.26 37.25 -8.40
C PRO A 285 11.22 36.12 -8.34
N TRP A 286 11.63 34.98 -7.79
CA TRP A 286 10.73 33.85 -7.55
C TRP A 286 9.69 34.19 -6.48
N PRO A 287 8.40 33.79 -6.61
CA PRO A 287 7.76 33.03 -7.69
C PRO A 287 7.29 33.89 -8.87
N ARG A 288 7.51 33.40 -10.09
CA ARG A 288 7.37 34.15 -11.35
C ARG A 288 6.15 33.73 -12.17
N THR A 289 5.68 32.50 -11.98
CA THR A 289 4.53 31.93 -12.69
C THR A 289 3.45 31.54 -11.68
N PRO A 290 2.17 31.45 -12.09
CA PRO A 290 1.11 30.97 -11.20
C PRO A 290 1.38 29.52 -10.74
N THR A 291 2.07 28.72 -11.54
CA THR A 291 2.54 27.38 -11.17
C THR A 291 3.53 27.43 -10.00
N GLU A 292 4.49 28.35 -10.03
CA GLU A 292 5.45 28.56 -8.95
C GLU A 292 4.77 29.12 -7.68
N GLN A 293 3.73 29.95 -7.82
CA GLN A 293 2.94 30.45 -6.68
C GLN A 293 2.23 29.31 -5.94
N VAL A 294 1.50 28.44 -6.65
CA VAL A 294 0.83 27.27 -6.05
C VAL A 294 1.85 26.32 -5.40
N LEU A 295 3.04 26.19 -5.98
CA LEU A 295 4.12 25.37 -5.43
C LEU A 295 4.65 25.93 -4.09
N MET A 296 4.78 27.26 -3.99
CA MET A 296 5.19 27.95 -2.76
C MET A 296 4.11 27.93 -1.68
N GLU A 297 2.83 27.94 -2.07
CA GLU A 297 1.70 27.86 -1.13
C GLU A 297 1.59 26.48 -0.46
N LEU A 298 1.91 25.41 -1.19
CA LEU A 298 1.72 24.03 -0.71
C LEU A 298 2.96 23.39 -0.08
N PHE A 299 4.17 23.84 -0.41
CA PHE A 299 5.40 23.16 -0.02
C PHE A 299 6.47 24.11 0.52
N GLU A 300 6.97 23.76 1.70
CA GLU A 300 8.17 24.37 2.28
C GLU A 300 9.42 23.58 1.91
N GLY A 301 10.34 24.23 1.20
CA GLY A 301 11.67 23.72 0.91
C GLY A 301 11.81 23.03 -0.45
N ASN A 302 12.99 23.21 -1.03
CA ASN A 302 13.33 22.80 -2.39
C ASN A 302 13.07 21.31 -2.68
N ALA A 303 13.32 20.42 -1.72
CA ALA A 303 13.12 18.98 -1.92
C ALA A 303 11.63 18.59 -2.07
N ALA A 304 10.75 19.19 -1.26
CA ALA A 304 9.32 18.93 -1.33
C ALA A 304 8.70 19.51 -2.62
N GLN A 305 9.13 20.73 -2.96
CA GLN A 305 8.77 21.39 -4.22
C GLN A 305 9.22 20.57 -5.44
N PHE A 306 10.46 20.07 -5.44
CA PHE A 306 10.96 19.23 -6.52
C PHE A 306 10.21 17.90 -6.64
N LEU A 307 9.89 17.24 -5.52
CA LEU A 307 9.08 16.02 -5.52
C LEU A 307 7.69 16.26 -6.13
N ALA A 308 7.05 17.38 -5.77
CA ALA A 308 5.75 17.75 -6.31
C ALA A 308 5.79 17.98 -7.83
N ILE A 309 6.86 18.61 -8.34
CA ILE A 309 7.08 18.79 -9.77
C ILE A 309 7.23 17.44 -10.49
N VAL A 310 8.08 16.55 -9.98
CA VAL A 310 8.31 15.23 -10.59
C VAL A 310 7.02 14.43 -10.62
N GLU A 311 6.24 14.44 -9.54
CA GLU A 311 4.97 13.72 -9.46
C GLU A 311 3.91 14.33 -10.40
N ALA A 312 3.85 15.65 -10.54
CA ALA A 312 2.91 16.33 -11.44
C ALA A 312 3.23 16.12 -12.92
N LEU A 313 4.50 15.89 -13.25
CA LEU A 313 4.95 15.53 -14.60
C LEU A 313 4.85 14.03 -14.87
N TRP A 314 4.70 13.20 -13.83
CA TRP A 314 4.63 11.75 -13.95
C TRP A 314 3.25 11.30 -14.43
N ASP A 315 3.23 10.69 -15.62
CA ASP A 315 2.05 10.12 -16.26
C ASP A 315 2.27 8.62 -16.51
N THR A 316 1.54 7.78 -15.78
CA THR A 316 1.61 6.31 -15.89
C THR A 316 1.03 5.78 -17.18
N SER A 317 0.22 6.58 -17.90
CA SER A 317 -0.34 6.20 -19.20
C SER A 317 0.68 6.31 -20.34
N ARG A 318 1.81 6.99 -20.11
CA ARG A 318 2.88 7.16 -21.10
C ARG A 318 3.97 6.11 -20.92
N ARG A 319 4.43 5.55 -22.04
CA ARG A 319 5.57 4.63 -22.03
C ARG A 319 6.83 5.38 -21.58
N PRO A 320 7.73 4.78 -20.77
CA PRO A 320 8.91 5.45 -20.20
C PRO A 320 9.87 6.12 -21.20
N LEU A 321 9.75 5.84 -22.50
CA LEU A 321 10.59 6.36 -23.58
C LEU A 321 9.82 7.24 -24.58
N GLN A 322 8.54 7.51 -24.34
CA GLN A 322 7.73 8.34 -25.22
C GLN A 322 7.68 9.78 -24.70
N THR A 323 8.69 10.57 -25.09
CA THR A 323 8.82 12.00 -24.75
C THR A 323 8.00 12.89 -25.69
N GLY A 324 6.70 12.59 -25.83
CA GLY A 324 5.77 13.45 -26.56
C GLY A 324 5.23 14.57 -25.66
N MET A 325 5.21 15.82 -26.14
CA MET A 325 4.50 16.90 -25.45
C MET A 325 2.99 16.59 -25.43
N PRO A 326 2.24 16.94 -24.36
CA PRO A 326 0.77 16.81 -24.33
C PRO A 326 0.11 17.45 -25.56
N GLU A 327 -0.96 16.90 -26.11
CA GLU A 327 -1.62 17.49 -27.30
C GLU A 327 -2.33 18.82 -26.98
N GLU A 328 -2.81 18.98 -25.74
CA GLU A 328 -3.47 20.21 -25.29
C GLU A 328 -2.44 21.32 -25.00
N PRO A 329 -2.53 22.48 -25.68
CA PRO A 329 -1.55 23.57 -25.55
C PRO A 329 -1.53 24.18 -24.14
N GLU A 330 -2.63 24.09 -23.40
CA GLU A 330 -2.73 24.57 -22.01
C GLU A 330 -1.96 23.68 -21.05
N ILE A 331 -1.98 22.36 -21.25
CA ILE A 331 -1.18 21.41 -20.46
C ILE A 331 0.30 21.56 -20.81
N GLN A 332 0.64 21.76 -22.09
CA GLN A 332 2.03 22.00 -22.52
C GLN A 332 2.66 23.20 -21.79
N GLU A 333 1.91 24.29 -21.64
CA GLU A 333 2.38 25.51 -20.97
C GLU A 333 2.69 25.24 -19.49
N VAL A 334 1.79 24.56 -18.76
CA VAL A 334 2.02 24.17 -17.37
C VAL A 334 3.22 23.22 -17.24
N SER A 335 3.37 22.25 -18.15
CA SER A 335 4.51 21.33 -18.13
C SER A 335 5.84 22.07 -18.35
N LEU A 336 5.88 23.07 -19.23
CA LEU A 336 7.06 23.92 -19.46
C LEU A 336 7.40 24.77 -18.24
N GLU A 337 6.39 25.34 -17.58
CA GLU A 337 6.59 26.07 -16.33
C GLU A 337 7.11 25.17 -15.20
N LEU A 338 6.55 23.96 -15.05
CA LEU A 338 7.02 22.95 -14.09
C LEU A 338 8.48 22.54 -14.37
N MET A 339 8.85 22.34 -15.63
CA MET A 339 10.24 22.03 -16.00
C MET A 339 11.19 23.21 -15.70
N SER A 340 10.79 24.45 -16.04
CA SER A 340 11.57 25.65 -15.73
C SER A 340 11.74 25.85 -14.22
N ALA A 341 10.67 25.61 -13.46
CA ALA A 341 10.67 25.64 -12.01
C ALA A 341 11.63 24.59 -11.43
N GLY A 342 11.58 23.35 -11.95
CA GLY A 342 12.46 22.26 -11.53
C GLY A 342 13.93 22.55 -11.81
N ILE A 343 14.26 23.15 -12.96
CA ILE A 343 15.63 23.58 -13.29
C ILE A 343 16.10 24.63 -12.29
N SER A 344 15.25 25.62 -11.98
CA SER A 344 15.61 26.70 -11.06
C SER A 344 15.90 26.18 -9.65
N ILE A 345 15.08 25.23 -9.17
CA ILE A 345 15.28 24.59 -7.85
C ILE A 345 16.58 23.77 -7.81
N LEU A 346 16.95 23.11 -8.90
CA LEU A 346 18.20 22.34 -9.00
C LEU A 346 19.44 23.22 -9.17
N SER A 347 19.30 24.39 -9.79
CA SER A 347 20.43 25.31 -10.02
C SER A 347 20.83 26.11 -8.79
N GLY A 348 19.99 26.16 -7.75
CA GLY A 348 20.24 26.91 -6.52
C GLY A 348 19.51 28.24 -6.52
#